data_AF-A0A931WBA4-F1
#
_entry.id   AF-A0A931WBA4-F1
#
_cell.length_a   1.000
_cell.length_b   1.000
_cell.length_c   1.000
_cell.angle_alpha   90.00
_cell.angle_beta   90.00
_cell.angle_gamma   90.00
#
_symmetry.space_group_name_H-M   'P 1'
#
loop_
_entity.id
_entity.type
_entity.pdbx_description
1 polymer ?
#
loop_
_entity_poly.entity_id
_entity_poly.type
_entity_poly.pdbx_seq_one_letter_code
_entity_poly.pdbx_strand_id
1 'polypeptide(L)'
;MEAYQYAKIYYFYQSPLVKSIRGLILLGLFLAFTPYIFSEKIANFPLFFLSLFLMWETFFYFKIARTAPTISVVENDGKNVLASATTPVLYACFHDSKVTSMAKELLNYPQAQFVLYKAAITQKEFPHEEIEKEKLLQEAIDVARITGGKFITTMDVIGAYLLLTEGKTKLLFSKKLKPQELLEVVRWARFDFLASTIKPLLIGRESEYKRLRESLIRKENNNVLLVGDIGSGKENLVTKLAWDSFEGIVDEPLNFKWILELMVGPLIAGAENRGDLEMRLQAIIEEVSHAGNVILYIPEFQNIMGGTSFALDLSGALYPYLRSGKIPVIATITSGNYKVFVEHKPIQKIFETISLLEPARNIAMQMILEKT
;
A
#
# COMPACT_ATOMS: atom_id res chain seq x y z
N MET A 1 -21.90 9.36 23.55
CA MET A 1 -21.44 7.96 23.71
C MET A 1 -19.95 7.95 23.50
N GLU A 2 -19.18 7.51 24.49
CA GLU A 2 -17.73 7.40 24.40
C GLU A 2 -17.33 6.36 23.34
N ALA A 3 -16.19 6.53 22.67
CA ALA A 3 -15.63 5.55 21.72
C ALA A 3 -15.56 4.13 22.31
N TYR A 4 -15.43 4.05 23.63
CA TYR A 4 -15.53 2.86 24.45
C TYR A 4 -16.83 2.06 24.25
N GLN A 5 -18.00 2.71 24.19
CA GLN A 5 -19.28 2.03 24.00
C GLN A 5 -19.43 1.51 22.56
N TYR A 6 -18.93 2.25 21.58
CA TYR A 6 -18.90 1.79 20.19
C TYR A 6 -18.00 0.57 20.01
N ALA A 7 -16.85 0.51 20.68
CA ALA A 7 -15.98 -0.67 20.66
C ALA A 7 -16.66 -1.91 21.26
N LYS A 8 -17.43 -1.77 22.35
CA LYS A 8 -18.22 -2.88 22.93
C LYS A 8 -19.31 -3.37 21.99
N ILE A 9 -20.03 -2.45 21.34
CA ILE A 9 -21.06 -2.79 20.36
C ILE A 9 -20.39 -3.47 19.15
N TYR A 10 -19.24 -2.97 18.70
CA TYR A 10 -18.46 -3.57 17.63
C TYR A 10 -18.02 -4.99 17.97
N TYR A 11 -17.49 -5.18 19.17
CA TYR A 11 -17.08 -6.47 19.70
C TYR A 11 -18.23 -7.47 19.72
N PHE A 12 -19.36 -7.09 20.32
CA PHE A 12 -20.55 -7.93 20.38
C PHE A 12 -21.00 -8.37 18.98
N TYR A 13 -21.03 -7.43 18.04
CA TYR A 13 -21.50 -7.68 16.68
C TYR A 13 -20.55 -8.54 15.83
N GLN A 14 -19.24 -8.49 16.12
CA GLN A 14 -18.21 -9.29 15.44
C GLN A 14 -18.01 -10.68 16.07
N SER A 15 -18.65 -10.97 17.21
CA SER A 15 -18.53 -12.25 17.88
C SER A 15 -18.94 -13.43 16.97
N PRO A 16 -18.30 -14.61 17.09
CA PRO A 16 -18.62 -15.77 16.26
C PRO A 16 -20.09 -16.18 16.30
N LEU A 17 -20.70 -16.04 17.49
CA LEU A 17 -22.12 -16.34 17.72
C LEU A 17 -23.02 -15.37 16.94
N VAL A 18 -22.80 -14.06 17.08
CA VAL A 18 -23.63 -13.05 16.38
C VAL A 18 -23.42 -13.11 14.87
N LYS A 19 -22.20 -13.35 14.39
CA LYS A 19 -21.91 -13.62 12.97
C LYS A 19 -22.69 -14.81 12.44
N SER A 20 -22.72 -15.91 13.19
CA SER A 20 -23.44 -17.13 12.81
C SER A 20 -24.94 -16.87 12.74
N ILE A 21 -25.51 -16.18 13.74
CA ILE A 21 -26.93 -15.79 13.74
C ILE A 21 -27.26 -14.91 12.53
N ARG A 22 -26.43 -13.90 12.23
CA ARG A 22 -26.63 -13.01 11.08
C ARG A 22 -26.54 -13.75 9.75
N GLY A 23 -25.60 -14.69 9.62
CA GLY A 23 -25.49 -15.57 8.46
C GLY A 23 -26.74 -16.43 8.27
N LEU A 24 -27.28 -17.00 9.36
CA LEU A 24 -28.54 -17.76 9.33
C LEU A 24 -29.74 -16.89 8.96
N ILE A 25 -29.82 -15.65 9.45
CA ILE A 25 -30.87 -14.69 9.08
C ILE A 25 -30.80 -14.39 7.58
N LEU A 26 -29.61 -14.07 7.06
CA LEU A 26 -29.42 -13.80 5.64
C LEU A 26 -29.76 -15.01 4.76
N LEU A 27 -29.32 -16.21 5.16
CA LEU A 27 -29.65 -17.46 4.49
C LEU A 27 -31.17 -17.70 4.50
N GLY A 28 -31.83 -17.49 5.63
CA GLY A 28 -33.28 -17.64 5.76
C GLY A 28 -34.05 -16.67 4.88
N LEU A 29 -33.61 -15.40 4.82
CA LEU A 29 -34.18 -14.39 3.91
C LEU A 29 -33.96 -14.75 2.45
N PHE A 30 -32.80 -15.29 2.10
CA PHE A 30 -32.50 -15.75 0.74
C PHE A 30 -33.38 -16.95 0.34
N LEU A 31 -33.50 -17.96 1.22
CA LEU A 31 -34.38 -19.11 1.00
C LEU A 31 -35.85 -18.70 0.87
N ALA A 32 -36.32 -17.76 1.67
CA ALA A 32 -37.68 -17.21 1.57
C ALA A 32 -37.93 -16.49 0.23
N PHE A 33 -36.87 -16.06 -0.45
CA PHE A 33 -36.93 -15.42 -1.77
C PHE A 33 -36.97 -16.42 -2.93
N THR A 34 -36.40 -17.63 -2.75
CA THR A 34 -36.28 -18.64 -3.82
C THR A 34 -37.58 -19.00 -4.55
N PRO A 35 -38.77 -19.09 -3.91
CA PRO A 35 -40.01 -19.41 -4.61
C PRO A 35 -40.51 -18.27 -5.51
N TYR A 36 -40.05 -17.05 -5.25
CA TYR A 36 -40.53 -15.85 -5.94
C TYR A 36 -39.65 -15.45 -7.13
N ILE A 37 -38.45 -16.04 -7.26
CA ILE A 37 -37.54 -15.80 -8.40
C ILE A 37 -38.18 -16.26 -9.72
N PHE A 38 -39.02 -17.29 -9.68
CA PHE A 38 -39.69 -17.86 -10.85
C PHE A 38 -41.16 -17.42 -10.99
N SER A 39 -41.62 -16.48 -10.16
CA SER A 39 -43.01 -15.99 -10.17
C SER A 39 -43.05 -14.51 -10.56
N GLU A 40 -44.06 -14.07 -11.33
CA GLU A 40 -44.27 -12.64 -11.64
C GLU A 40 -44.70 -11.79 -10.42
N LYS A 41 -44.85 -12.40 -9.23
CA LYS A 41 -45.25 -11.70 -8.01
C LYS A 41 -44.02 -11.36 -7.17
N ILE A 42 -43.83 -10.07 -6.91
CA ILE A 42 -42.81 -9.56 -5.99
C ILE A 42 -43.21 -9.89 -4.55
N ALA A 43 -42.33 -10.56 -3.82
CA ALA A 43 -42.52 -10.83 -2.40
C ALA A 43 -42.17 -9.59 -1.57
N ASN A 44 -43.12 -8.68 -1.42
CA ASN A 44 -42.92 -7.43 -0.67
C ASN A 44 -42.43 -7.66 0.77
N PHE A 45 -42.87 -8.75 1.41
CA PHE A 45 -42.53 -9.05 2.81
C PHE A 45 -41.06 -9.49 3.00
N PRO A 46 -40.54 -10.55 2.34
CA PRO A 46 -39.10 -10.89 2.40
C PRO A 46 -38.19 -9.74 1.99
N LEU A 47 -38.59 -8.96 0.98
CA LEU A 47 -37.81 -7.85 0.43
C LEU A 47 -37.70 -6.68 1.43
N PHE A 48 -38.76 -6.43 2.21
CA PHE A 48 -38.73 -5.47 3.32
C PHE A 48 -37.76 -5.87 4.43
N PHE A 49 -37.72 -7.15 4.84
CA PHE A 49 -36.78 -7.60 5.87
C PHE A 49 -35.34 -7.66 5.36
N LEU A 50 -35.12 -8.02 4.10
CA LEU A 50 -33.80 -7.94 3.47
C LEU A 50 -33.30 -6.50 3.41
N SER A 51 -34.15 -5.54 3.03
CA SER A 51 -33.76 -4.13 3.01
C SER A 51 -33.46 -3.58 4.39
N LEU A 52 -34.25 -3.94 5.41
CA LEU A 52 -33.98 -3.59 6.80
C LEU A 52 -32.66 -4.20 7.31
N PHE A 53 -32.39 -5.46 6.96
CA PHE A 53 -31.13 -6.13 7.28
C PHE A 53 -29.94 -5.43 6.62
N LEU A 54 -30.00 -5.15 5.32
CA LEU A 54 -28.95 -4.43 4.60
C LEU A 54 -28.76 -2.99 5.14
N MET A 55 -29.85 -2.31 5.50
CA MET A 55 -29.81 -1.00 6.14
C MET A 55 -29.09 -1.06 7.48
N TRP A 56 -29.37 -2.06 8.30
CA TRP A 56 -28.68 -2.27 9.57
C TRP A 56 -27.19 -2.59 9.38
N GLU A 57 -26.86 -3.46 8.41
CA GLU A 57 -25.48 -3.81 8.08
C GLU A 57 -24.67 -2.60 7.60
N THR A 58 -25.25 -1.82 6.69
CA THR A 58 -24.63 -0.59 6.19
C THR A 58 -24.50 0.46 7.29
N PHE A 59 -25.53 0.67 8.11
CA PHE A 59 -25.47 1.56 9.27
C PHE A 59 -24.37 1.13 10.25
N PHE A 60 -24.29 -0.15 10.58
CA PHE A 60 -23.28 -0.68 11.47
C PHE A 60 -21.87 -0.45 10.89
N TYR A 61 -21.67 -0.76 9.62
CA TYR A 61 -20.38 -0.56 8.95
C TYR A 61 -19.97 0.93 8.92
N PHE A 62 -20.86 1.82 8.48
CA PHE A 62 -20.52 3.23 8.30
C PHE A 62 -20.49 4.02 9.61
N LYS A 63 -21.32 3.68 10.59
CA LYS A 63 -21.46 4.47 11.83
C LYS A 63 -20.75 3.87 13.03
N ILE A 64 -20.57 2.55 13.10
CA ILE A 64 -19.95 1.86 14.24
C ILE A 64 -18.54 1.38 13.89
N ALA A 65 -18.34 0.71 12.75
CA ALA A 65 -17.01 0.21 12.39
C ALA A 65 -16.02 1.33 12.01
N ARG A 66 -16.52 2.47 11.51
CA ARG A 66 -15.72 3.65 11.12
C ARG A 66 -15.65 4.76 12.19
N THR A 67 -16.07 4.52 13.43
CA THR A 67 -15.97 5.55 14.47
C THR A 67 -14.52 5.95 14.69
N ALA A 68 -14.24 7.24 14.52
CA ALA A 68 -12.94 7.81 14.87
C ALA A 68 -12.76 7.86 16.40
N PRO A 69 -11.52 7.75 16.90
CA PRO A 69 -11.24 7.91 18.33
C PRO A 69 -11.60 9.31 18.82
N THR A 70 -11.95 9.42 20.10
CA THR A 70 -12.47 10.64 20.71
C THR A 70 -11.40 11.69 21.02
N ILE A 71 -10.16 11.26 21.28
CA ILE A 71 -9.06 12.14 21.71
C ILE A 71 -7.82 11.84 20.88
N SER A 72 -7.14 12.87 20.38
CA SER A 72 -5.86 12.68 19.68
C SER A 72 -4.72 12.29 20.64
N VAL A 73 -3.68 11.62 20.14
CA VAL A 73 -2.54 11.21 20.98
C VAL A 73 -1.78 12.42 21.57
N VAL A 74 -1.86 13.58 20.92
CA VAL A 74 -1.27 14.85 21.39
C VAL A 74 -2.03 15.42 22.59
N GLU A 75 -3.36 15.30 22.58
CA GLU A 75 -4.24 15.81 23.64
C GLU A 75 -4.40 14.82 24.81
N ASN A 76 -3.97 13.57 24.64
CA ASN A 76 -4.10 12.54 25.66
C ASN A 76 -3.01 12.69 26.73
N ASP A 77 -3.41 12.94 27.99
CA ASP A 77 -2.51 13.09 29.14
C ASP A 77 -1.97 11.75 29.69
N GLY A 78 -2.28 10.64 29.04
CA GLY A 78 -1.84 9.29 29.42
C GLY A 78 -2.69 8.64 30.52
N LYS A 79 -3.69 9.34 31.08
CA LYS A 79 -4.58 8.75 32.10
C LYS A 79 -5.67 7.88 31.50
N ASN A 80 -6.12 8.19 30.29
CA ASN A 80 -7.07 7.36 29.54
C ASN A 80 -6.49 6.97 28.19
N VAL A 81 -5.55 6.03 28.21
CA VAL A 81 -4.78 5.58 27.05
C VAL A 81 -5.69 5.02 25.93
N LEU A 82 -6.80 4.38 26.30
CA LEU A 82 -7.75 3.79 25.36
C LEU A 82 -8.56 4.83 24.58
N ALA A 83 -8.66 6.07 25.06
CA ALA A 83 -9.45 7.12 24.38
C ALA A 83 -8.89 7.53 23.01
N SER A 84 -7.61 7.26 22.77
CA SER A 84 -6.91 7.54 21.51
C SER A 84 -6.72 6.32 20.62
N ALA A 85 -7.22 5.15 21.04
CA ALA A 85 -7.08 3.91 20.31
C ALA A 85 -8.14 3.73 19.21
N THR A 86 -7.71 3.22 18.07
CA THR A 86 -8.60 2.84 16.96
C THR A 86 -9.43 1.61 17.30
N THR A 87 -10.57 1.43 16.61
CA THR A 87 -11.49 0.30 16.83
C THR A 87 -10.80 -1.08 16.80
N PRO A 88 -9.86 -1.39 15.89
CA PRO A 88 -9.13 -2.67 15.92
C PRO A 88 -8.29 -2.88 17.19
N VAL A 89 -7.63 -1.83 17.66
CA VAL A 89 -6.82 -1.89 18.89
C VAL A 89 -7.73 -2.06 20.12
N LEU A 90 -8.83 -1.31 20.16
CA LEU A 90 -9.83 -1.45 21.21
C LEU A 90 -10.43 -2.85 21.23
N TYR A 91 -10.76 -3.40 20.06
CA TYR A 91 -11.30 -4.75 19.90
C TYR A 91 -10.35 -5.81 20.48
N ALA A 92 -9.09 -5.80 20.07
CA ALA A 92 -8.08 -6.74 20.58
C ALA A 92 -7.86 -6.58 22.10
N CYS A 93 -7.91 -5.34 22.60
CA CYS A 93 -7.87 -5.06 24.03
C CYS A 93 -9.10 -5.60 24.79
N PHE A 94 -10.28 -5.76 24.19
CA PHE A 94 -11.45 -6.28 24.92
C PHE A 94 -11.61 -7.79 24.77
N HIS A 95 -11.12 -8.37 23.67
CA HIS A 95 -11.24 -9.79 23.42
C HIS A 95 -10.36 -10.61 24.36
N ASP A 96 -9.10 -10.21 24.52
CA ASP A 96 -8.11 -10.96 25.28
C ASP A 96 -7.54 -10.18 26.47
N SER A 97 -7.42 -10.88 27.60
CA SER A 97 -6.72 -10.38 28.80
C SER A 97 -5.21 -10.49 28.66
N LYS A 98 -4.72 -11.48 27.90
CA LYS A 98 -3.29 -11.72 27.65
C LYS A 98 -2.80 -10.89 26.49
N VAL A 99 -1.67 -10.22 26.69
CA VAL A 99 -1.06 -9.34 25.68
C VAL A 99 -0.51 -10.14 24.51
N THR A 100 0.01 -11.35 24.75
CA THR A 100 0.47 -12.24 23.68
C THR A 100 -0.63 -12.68 22.72
N SER A 101 -1.83 -12.94 23.23
CA SER A 101 -3.00 -13.29 22.41
C SER A 101 -3.52 -12.08 21.65
N MET A 102 -3.64 -10.94 22.34
CA MET A 102 -3.96 -9.65 21.73
C MET A 102 -3.00 -9.30 20.59
N ALA A 103 -1.69 -9.45 20.78
CA ALA A 103 -0.71 -9.17 19.75
C ALA A 103 -0.87 -10.10 18.54
N LYS A 104 -1.10 -11.41 18.75
CA LYS A 104 -1.40 -12.37 17.67
C LYS A 104 -2.65 -11.99 16.89
N GLU A 105 -3.70 -11.53 17.57
CA GLU A 105 -4.91 -11.07 16.91
C GLU A 105 -4.66 -9.82 16.07
N LEU A 106 -3.87 -8.88 16.60
CA LEU A 106 -3.46 -7.68 15.87
C LEU A 106 -2.64 -8.02 14.62
N LEU A 107 -1.86 -9.10 14.62
CA LEU A 107 -1.13 -9.59 13.44
C LEU A 107 -2.04 -10.10 12.31
N ASN A 108 -3.34 -10.30 12.54
CA ASN A 108 -4.27 -10.61 11.45
C ASN A 108 -4.61 -9.38 10.58
N TYR A 109 -4.30 -8.17 11.07
CA TYR A 109 -4.56 -6.93 10.34
C TYR A 109 -3.42 -6.61 9.37
N PRO A 110 -3.72 -6.21 8.11
CA PRO A 110 -2.69 -5.92 7.10
C PRO A 110 -1.66 -4.90 7.56
N GLN A 111 -2.10 -3.88 8.29
CA GLN A 111 -1.23 -2.84 8.86
C GLN A 111 -0.13 -3.42 9.76
N ALA A 112 -0.48 -4.37 10.62
CA ALA A 112 0.42 -4.99 11.57
C ALA A 112 1.42 -5.93 10.87
N GLN A 113 0.93 -6.73 9.92
CA GLN A 113 1.78 -7.58 9.09
C GLN A 113 2.80 -6.76 8.30
N PHE A 114 2.38 -5.59 7.84
CA PHE A 114 3.22 -4.70 7.07
C PHE A 114 4.44 -4.19 7.85
N VAL A 115 4.25 -3.84 9.13
CA VAL A 115 5.36 -3.47 10.03
C VAL A 115 6.33 -4.63 10.22
N LEU A 116 5.83 -5.85 10.47
CA LEU A 116 6.69 -7.03 10.62
C LEU A 116 7.50 -7.32 9.35
N TYR A 117 6.83 -7.25 8.21
CA TYR A 117 7.46 -7.46 6.91
C TYR A 117 8.61 -6.48 6.69
N LYS A 118 8.40 -5.19 6.94
CA LYS A 118 9.44 -4.17 6.79
C LYS A 118 10.56 -4.28 7.80
N ALA A 119 10.28 -4.81 8.98
CA ALA A 119 11.31 -5.16 9.97
C ALA A 119 12.04 -6.48 9.64
N ALA A 120 11.73 -7.15 8.53
CA ALA A 120 12.23 -8.49 8.16
C ALA A 120 11.96 -9.57 9.22
N ILE A 121 10.84 -9.44 9.94
CA ILE A 121 10.37 -10.36 10.98
C ILE A 121 9.22 -11.19 10.41
N THR A 122 9.34 -12.51 10.48
CA THR A 122 8.24 -13.41 10.14
C THR A 122 7.28 -13.56 11.33
N GLN A 123 6.01 -13.88 11.08
CA GLN A 123 5.05 -14.10 12.18
C GLN A 123 5.46 -15.22 13.14
N LYS A 124 6.23 -16.21 12.66
CA LYS A 124 6.75 -17.31 13.50
C LYS A 124 7.87 -16.85 14.45
N GLU A 125 8.61 -15.83 14.07
CA GLU A 125 9.67 -15.22 14.88
C GLU A 125 9.11 -14.17 15.85
N PHE A 126 7.82 -13.86 15.77
CA PHE A 126 7.20 -12.84 16.61
C PHE A 126 7.27 -13.26 18.09
N PRO A 127 7.73 -12.37 19.00
CA PRO A 127 7.89 -12.71 20.40
C PRO A 127 6.59 -13.18 21.06
N HIS A 128 6.73 -14.05 22.06
CA HIS A 128 5.61 -14.50 22.90
C HIS A 128 5.84 -14.11 24.37
N GLU A 129 6.52 -12.99 24.58
CA GLU A 129 6.78 -12.43 25.90
C GLU A 129 5.53 -11.72 26.42
N GLU A 130 5.13 -12.05 27.64
CA GLU A 130 4.03 -11.38 28.29
C GLU A 130 4.51 -10.03 28.85
N ILE A 131 3.77 -8.96 28.55
CA ILE A 131 4.03 -7.61 29.03
C ILE A 131 2.76 -7.10 29.71
N GLU A 132 2.92 -6.18 30.65
CA GLU A 132 1.78 -5.47 31.22
C GLU A 132 1.07 -4.63 30.16
N LYS A 133 -0.24 -4.80 30.06
CA LYS A 133 -1.06 -4.17 29.02
C LYS A 133 -1.04 -2.65 29.08
N GLU A 134 -1.05 -2.07 30.28
CA GLU A 134 -0.97 -0.62 30.46
C GLU A 134 0.35 -0.08 29.92
N LYS A 135 1.47 -0.76 30.22
CA LYS A 135 2.78 -0.42 29.72
C LYS A 135 2.87 -0.49 28.19
N LEU A 136 2.30 -1.53 27.58
CA LEU A 136 2.25 -1.65 26.12
C LEU A 136 1.48 -0.48 25.48
N LEU A 137 0.33 -0.13 26.04
CA LEU A 137 -0.52 0.92 25.48
C LEU A 137 0.09 2.32 25.69
N GLN A 138 0.80 2.56 26.80
CA GLN A 138 1.58 3.79 27.01
C GLN A 138 2.70 3.91 25.98
N GLU A 139 3.47 2.84 25.76
CA GLU A 139 4.51 2.85 24.73
C GLU A 139 3.90 3.06 23.33
N ALA A 140 2.73 2.49 23.04
CA ALA A 140 2.04 2.70 21.76
C ALA A 140 1.59 4.16 21.56
N ILE A 141 1.27 4.89 22.63
CA ILE A 141 1.05 6.35 22.58
C ILE A 141 2.34 7.04 22.15
N ASP A 142 3.47 6.70 22.77
CA ASP A 142 4.73 7.37 22.48
C ASP A 142 5.25 7.06 21.08
N VAL A 143 5.12 5.81 20.63
CA VAL A 143 5.36 5.42 19.22
C VAL A 143 4.48 6.22 18.28
N ALA A 144 3.18 6.35 18.57
CA ALA A 144 2.28 7.14 17.73
C ALA A 144 2.68 8.63 17.71
N ARG A 145 3.12 9.22 18.83
CA ARG A 145 3.61 10.61 18.88
C ARG A 145 4.87 10.80 18.03
N ILE A 146 5.87 9.92 18.21
CA ILE A 146 7.15 9.99 17.51
C ILE A 146 6.96 9.80 16.00
N THR A 147 6.06 8.90 15.60
CA THR A 147 5.78 8.59 14.20
C THR A 147 4.82 9.60 13.53
N GLY A 148 4.32 10.60 14.27
CA GLY A 148 3.42 11.64 13.74
C GLY A 148 1.97 11.18 13.56
N GLY A 149 1.54 10.14 14.29
CA GLY A 149 0.19 9.61 14.28
C GLY A 149 -0.81 10.46 15.08
N LYS A 150 -2.00 10.68 14.52
CA LYS A 150 -3.11 11.33 15.24
C LYS A 150 -3.75 10.42 16.30
N PHE A 151 -3.72 9.11 16.08
CA PHE A 151 -4.39 8.06 16.88
C PHE A 151 -3.50 6.81 16.98
N ILE A 152 -3.75 5.97 17.99
CA ILE A 152 -3.07 4.69 18.18
C ILE A 152 -3.67 3.64 17.24
N THR A 153 -2.85 3.15 16.32
CA THR A 153 -3.19 2.15 15.31
C THR A 153 -2.61 0.79 15.68
N THR A 154 -2.99 -0.25 14.93
CA THR A 154 -2.42 -1.60 15.10
C THR A 154 -0.91 -1.63 14.87
N MET A 155 -0.38 -0.80 13.96
CA MET A 155 1.07 -0.66 13.70
C MET A 155 1.82 -0.17 14.94
N ASP A 156 1.25 0.82 15.64
CA ASP A 156 1.87 1.44 16.81
C ASP A 156 1.99 0.45 17.95
N VAL A 157 0.94 -0.35 18.15
CA VAL A 157 0.91 -1.39 19.19
C VAL A 157 1.92 -2.49 18.88
N ILE A 158 2.05 -2.92 17.63
CA ILE A 158 3.06 -3.91 17.24
C ILE A 158 4.48 -3.34 17.34
N GLY A 159 4.71 -2.11 16.91
CA GLY A 159 5.98 -1.42 17.08
C GLY A 159 6.37 -1.30 18.54
N ALA A 160 5.45 -0.85 19.39
CA ALA A 160 5.64 -0.78 20.84
C ALA A 160 5.93 -2.15 21.47
N TYR A 161 5.23 -3.19 21.04
CA TYR A 161 5.46 -4.56 21.53
C TYR A 161 6.88 -5.05 21.20
N LEU A 162 7.34 -4.83 19.96
CA LEU A 162 8.70 -5.20 19.55
C LEU A 162 9.76 -4.41 20.34
N LEU A 163 9.55 -3.11 20.57
CA LEU A 163 10.46 -2.29 21.37
C LEU A 163 10.56 -2.77 22.82
N LEU A 164 9.42 -3.07 23.45
CA LEU A 164 9.37 -3.51 24.85
C LEU A 164 9.92 -4.92 25.06
N THR A 165 9.79 -5.80 24.06
CA THR A 165 10.30 -7.18 24.14
C THR A 165 11.78 -7.30 23.81
N GLU A 166 12.37 -6.31 23.13
CA GLU A 166 13.74 -6.38 22.60
C GLU A 166 14.80 -6.68 23.66
N GLY A 167 14.66 -6.11 24.86
CA GLY A 167 15.62 -6.34 25.96
C GLY A 167 15.74 -7.81 26.37
N LYS A 168 14.70 -8.62 26.14
CA LYS A 168 14.67 -10.06 26.45
C LYS A 168 14.94 -10.92 25.23
N THR A 169 14.30 -10.61 24.10
CA THR A 169 14.32 -11.47 22.91
C THR A 169 15.51 -11.21 22.00
N LYS A 170 16.08 -9.98 22.03
CA LYS A 170 17.13 -9.52 21.11
C LYS A 170 16.78 -9.76 19.64
N LEU A 171 15.48 -9.69 19.33
CA LEU A 171 14.96 -10.03 18.00
C LEU A 171 15.40 -8.98 16.98
N LEU A 172 15.22 -7.69 17.28
CA LEU A 172 15.64 -6.59 16.42
C LEU A 172 17.16 -6.64 16.22
N PHE A 173 17.92 -6.88 17.28
CA PHE A 173 19.37 -7.10 17.19
C PHE A 173 19.72 -8.25 16.24
N SER A 174 19.02 -9.39 16.31
CA SER A 174 19.25 -10.52 15.39
C SER A 174 18.98 -10.16 13.93
N LYS A 175 18.03 -9.24 13.69
CA LYS A 175 17.69 -8.68 12.37
C LYS A 175 18.57 -7.49 11.98
N LYS A 176 19.61 -7.18 12.77
CA LYS A 176 20.50 -6.02 12.60
C LYS A 176 19.75 -4.68 12.56
N LEU A 177 18.63 -4.61 13.28
CA LEU A 177 17.74 -3.47 13.29
C LEU A 177 17.81 -2.79 14.66
N LYS A 178 18.10 -1.50 14.69
CA LYS A 178 18.13 -0.72 15.94
C LYS A 178 16.71 -0.30 16.33
N PRO A 179 16.44 -0.06 17.64
CA PRO A 179 15.14 0.45 18.09
C PRO A 179 14.70 1.74 17.38
N GLN A 180 15.64 2.65 17.08
CA GLN A 180 15.36 3.88 16.34
C GLN A 180 14.97 3.60 14.88
N GLU A 181 15.63 2.65 14.23
CA GLU A 181 15.31 2.23 12.85
C GLU A 181 13.93 1.57 12.80
N LEU A 182 13.50 0.87 13.85
CA LEU A 182 12.13 0.34 13.95
C LEU A 182 11.08 1.47 13.98
N LEU A 183 11.35 2.56 14.71
CA LEU A 183 10.46 3.72 14.73
C LEU A 183 10.36 4.36 13.35
N GLU A 184 11.45 4.43 12.59
CA GLU A 184 11.44 4.87 11.21
C GLU A 184 10.62 3.94 10.31
N VAL A 185 10.75 2.61 10.49
CA VAL A 185 9.93 1.62 9.80
C VAL A 185 8.44 1.83 10.10
N VAL A 186 8.05 2.04 11.35
CA VAL A 186 6.65 2.28 11.74
C VAL A 186 6.15 3.61 11.17
N ARG A 187 6.96 4.67 11.25
CA ARG A 187 6.66 5.98 10.67
C ARG A 187 6.41 5.87 9.18
N TRP A 188 7.32 5.20 8.48
CA TRP A 188 7.22 4.99 7.05
C TRP A 188 5.99 4.12 6.71
N ALA A 189 5.75 3.04 7.45
CA ALA A 189 4.60 2.16 7.27
C ALA A 189 3.28 2.90 7.41
N ARG A 190 3.21 3.85 8.34
CA ARG A 190 2.05 4.74 8.52
C ARG A 190 1.81 5.62 7.30
N PHE A 191 2.83 6.30 6.78
CA PHE A 191 2.68 7.18 5.63
C PHE A 191 2.25 6.41 4.38
N ASP A 192 2.91 5.28 4.13
CA ASP A 192 2.67 4.47 2.94
C ASP A 192 1.29 3.80 2.99
N PHE A 193 0.92 3.19 4.13
CA PHE A 193 -0.41 2.58 4.29
C PHE A 193 -1.57 3.60 4.23
N LEU A 194 -1.37 4.83 4.70
CA LEU A 194 -2.40 5.87 4.59
C LEU A 194 -2.54 6.38 3.15
N ALA A 195 -1.42 6.57 2.44
CA ALA A 195 -1.42 6.88 1.02
C ALA A 195 -2.07 5.75 0.19
N SER A 196 -1.97 4.52 0.68
CA SER A 196 -2.52 3.33 0.04
C SER A 196 -4.05 3.15 0.24
N THR A 197 -4.76 4.00 0.99
CA THR A 197 -6.20 3.75 1.27
C THR A 197 -7.10 3.73 -0.01
N ILE A 198 -6.62 4.24 -1.16
CA ILE A 198 -7.26 4.04 -2.47
C ILE A 198 -6.46 3.00 -3.27
N LYS A 199 -6.98 1.77 -3.34
CA LYS A 199 -6.43 0.74 -4.22
C LYS A 199 -6.53 1.21 -5.68
N PRO A 200 -5.42 1.32 -6.43
CA PRO A 200 -5.49 1.65 -7.84
C PRO A 200 -6.25 0.55 -8.59
N LEU A 201 -7.31 0.94 -9.29
CA LEU A 201 -8.11 0.03 -10.10
C LEU A 201 -7.52 -0.05 -11.50
N LEU A 202 -7.36 -1.28 -11.97
CA LEU A 202 -6.94 -1.57 -13.32
C LEU A 202 -8.17 -1.99 -14.13
N ILE A 203 -8.72 -1.08 -14.92
CA ILE A 203 -9.91 -1.36 -15.73
C ILE A 203 -9.47 -1.44 -17.19
N GLY A 204 -9.69 -2.59 -17.84
CA GLY A 204 -9.44 -2.75 -19.28
C GLY A 204 -7.96 -2.66 -19.72
N ARG A 205 -7.00 -2.84 -18.80
CA ARG A 205 -5.55 -2.76 -19.08
C ARG A 205 -4.77 -4.01 -18.67
N GLU A 206 -5.47 -5.14 -18.49
CA GLU A 206 -4.87 -6.38 -17.97
C GLU A 206 -3.78 -6.95 -18.90
N SER A 207 -3.95 -6.81 -20.21
CA SER A 207 -2.95 -7.22 -21.19
C SER A 207 -1.65 -6.44 -21.05
N GLU A 208 -1.73 -5.12 -20.95
CA GLU A 208 -0.58 -4.23 -20.80
C GLU A 208 0.10 -4.46 -19.45
N TYR A 209 -0.69 -4.64 -18.38
CA TYR A 209 -0.17 -4.92 -17.05
C TYR A 209 0.54 -6.28 -16.96
N LYS A 210 0.00 -7.31 -17.60
CA LYS A 210 0.65 -8.61 -17.70
C LYS A 210 2.01 -8.49 -18.41
N ARG A 211 2.07 -7.81 -19.55
CA ARG A 211 3.32 -7.61 -20.31
C ARG A 211 4.35 -6.79 -19.53
N LEU A 212 3.90 -5.78 -18.77
CA LEU A 212 4.76 -4.99 -17.88
C LEU A 212 5.44 -5.90 -16.85
N ARG A 213 4.67 -6.73 -16.15
CA ARG A 213 5.20 -7.68 -15.15
C ARG A 213 6.18 -8.69 -15.78
N GLU A 214 5.77 -9.34 -16.86
CA GLU A 214 6.59 -10.35 -17.55
C GLU A 214 7.93 -9.77 -18.06
N SER A 215 7.94 -8.51 -18.47
CA SER A 215 9.15 -7.84 -18.94
C SER A 215 10.11 -7.54 -17.79
N LEU A 216 9.60 -7.06 -16.65
CA LEU A 216 10.43 -6.68 -15.49
C LEU A 216 11.03 -7.89 -14.75
N ILE A 217 10.44 -9.08 -14.88
CA ILE A 217 10.94 -10.34 -14.27
C ILE A 217 12.23 -10.85 -14.93
N ARG A 218 12.52 -10.41 -16.17
CA ARG A 218 13.66 -10.91 -16.94
C ARG A 218 14.99 -10.54 -16.27
N LYS A 219 16.02 -11.37 -16.48
CA LYS A 219 17.38 -11.10 -15.97
C LYS A 219 18.11 -10.03 -16.76
N GLU A 220 17.85 -9.96 -18.06
CA GLU A 220 18.42 -8.99 -19.00
C GLU A 220 17.30 -8.29 -19.76
N ASN A 221 17.53 -7.05 -20.19
CA ASN A 221 16.54 -6.21 -20.86
C ASN A 221 15.21 -6.14 -20.09
N ASN A 222 15.30 -5.99 -18.77
CA ASN A 222 14.18 -5.83 -17.85
C ASN A 222 13.70 -4.38 -17.77
N ASN A 223 13.77 -3.67 -18.89
CA ASN A 223 13.40 -2.28 -18.99
C ASN A 223 12.11 -2.18 -19.82
N VAL A 224 11.13 -1.42 -19.35
CA VAL A 224 9.85 -1.25 -20.02
C VAL A 224 9.62 0.21 -20.36
N LEU A 225 9.21 0.48 -21.59
CA LEU A 225 8.83 1.80 -22.06
C LEU A 225 7.32 1.82 -22.36
N LEU A 226 6.57 2.53 -21.53
CA LEU A 226 5.14 2.76 -21.70
C LEU A 226 4.92 3.94 -22.66
N VAL A 227 4.39 3.66 -23.84
CA VAL A 227 4.15 4.67 -24.90
C VAL A 227 2.66 4.92 -25.03
N GLY A 228 2.22 6.17 -24.92
CA GLY A 228 0.82 6.54 -25.15
C GLY A 228 0.57 8.00 -24.85
N ASP A 229 -0.56 8.55 -25.27
CA ASP A 229 -0.83 9.97 -25.08
C ASP A 229 -1.20 10.32 -23.63
N ILE A 230 -1.29 11.60 -23.32
CA ILE A 230 -1.64 12.07 -21.97
C ILE A 230 -3.05 11.57 -21.64
N GLY A 231 -3.26 11.03 -20.44
CA GLY A 231 -4.55 10.46 -20.03
C GLY A 231 -4.81 9.01 -20.48
N SER A 232 -3.90 8.37 -21.22
CA SER A 232 -4.01 6.94 -21.60
C SER A 232 -3.93 5.95 -20.42
N GLY A 233 -3.53 6.43 -19.23
CA GLY A 233 -3.45 5.61 -18.01
C GLY A 233 -2.09 4.96 -17.75
N LYS A 234 -1.00 5.48 -18.34
CA LYS A 234 0.36 4.94 -18.13
C LYS A 234 0.77 4.90 -16.66
N GLU A 235 0.51 6.00 -15.94
CA GLU A 235 0.82 6.12 -14.52
C GLU A 235 0.03 5.12 -13.66
N ASN A 236 -1.24 4.87 -14.00
CA ASN A 236 -2.05 3.88 -13.29
C ASN A 236 -1.44 2.48 -13.32
N LEU A 237 -0.80 2.06 -14.42
CA LEU A 237 -0.09 0.76 -14.48
C LEU A 237 1.08 0.72 -13.50
N VAL A 238 1.83 1.80 -13.37
CA VAL A 238 2.98 1.92 -12.47
C VAL A 238 2.53 1.94 -11.02
N THR A 239 1.53 2.74 -10.68
CA THR A 239 0.95 2.81 -9.33
C THR A 239 0.32 1.47 -8.95
N LYS A 240 -0.34 0.79 -9.90
CA LYS A 240 -0.87 -0.56 -9.69
C LYS A 240 0.23 -1.58 -9.45
N LEU A 241 1.34 -1.50 -10.18
CA LEU A 241 2.49 -2.38 -9.93
C LEU A 241 3.10 -2.10 -8.56
N ALA A 242 3.24 -0.83 -8.17
CA ALA A 242 3.74 -0.44 -6.86
C ALA A 242 2.88 -1.04 -5.74
N TRP A 243 1.55 -0.94 -5.91
CA TRP A 243 0.57 -1.56 -5.03
C TRP A 243 0.72 -3.08 -4.94
N ASP A 244 0.73 -3.78 -6.07
CA ASP A 244 0.75 -5.25 -6.05
C ASP A 244 2.10 -5.79 -5.58
N SER A 245 3.19 -5.06 -5.87
CA SER A 245 4.51 -5.32 -5.31
C SER A 245 4.52 -5.16 -3.79
N PHE A 246 3.89 -4.10 -3.28
CA PHE A 246 3.72 -3.86 -1.85
C PHE A 246 2.91 -4.97 -1.16
N GLU A 247 1.79 -5.39 -1.76
CA GLU A 247 0.86 -6.37 -1.18
C GLU A 247 1.37 -7.82 -1.23
N GLY A 248 2.48 -8.11 -1.91
CA GLY A 248 2.95 -9.48 -2.00
C GLY A 248 2.37 -10.28 -3.18
N ILE A 249 1.58 -9.67 -4.07
CA ILE A 249 0.69 -10.36 -5.03
C ILE A 249 1.37 -10.60 -6.40
N VAL A 250 2.48 -9.92 -6.67
CA VAL A 250 3.27 -10.12 -7.90
C VAL A 250 4.24 -11.29 -7.77
N ASP A 251 4.61 -11.88 -8.90
CA ASP A 251 5.59 -12.96 -8.96
C ASP A 251 7.00 -12.49 -8.57
N GLU A 252 7.80 -13.38 -7.99
CA GLU A 252 9.24 -13.14 -7.82
C GLU A 252 9.92 -13.00 -9.21
N PRO A 253 10.87 -12.06 -9.38
CA PRO A 253 11.52 -11.26 -8.34
C PRO A 253 10.89 -9.89 -8.08
N LEU A 254 9.70 -9.59 -8.63
CA LEU A 254 9.09 -8.25 -8.47
C LEU A 254 8.55 -8.01 -7.07
N ASN A 255 8.34 -9.09 -6.31
CA ASN A 255 7.67 -9.00 -5.05
C ASN A 255 8.43 -8.12 -4.06
N PHE A 256 7.70 -7.22 -3.41
CA PHE A 256 8.20 -6.27 -2.44
C PHE A 256 9.32 -5.33 -2.91
N LYS A 257 9.49 -5.19 -4.23
CA LYS A 257 10.36 -4.16 -4.78
C LYS A 257 9.74 -2.78 -4.66
N TRP A 258 10.57 -1.79 -4.40
CA TRP A 258 10.15 -0.40 -4.30
C TRP A 258 10.14 0.22 -5.69
N ILE A 259 9.10 0.99 -6.02
CA ILE A 259 9.08 1.76 -7.26
C ILE A 259 9.42 3.20 -6.92
N LEU A 260 10.59 3.67 -7.34
CA LEU A 260 11.08 5.01 -7.02
C LEU A 260 11.04 5.90 -8.26
N GLU A 261 10.40 7.06 -8.15
CA GLU A 261 10.33 8.04 -9.22
C GLU A 261 11.59 8.90 -9.30
N LEU A 262 12.19 8.98 -10.48
CA LEU A 262 13.30 9.86 -10.77
C LEU A 262 12.79 11.27 -11.10
N MET A 263 13.01 12.20 -10.17
CA MET A 263 12.65 13.61 -10.38
C MET A 263 13.77 14.36 -11.11
N VAL A 264 13.51 14.79 -12.34
CA VAL A 264 14.48 15.54 -13.16
C VAL A 264 14.69 16.98 -12.65
N GLY A 265 13.67 17.60 -12.06
CA GLY A 265 13.77 18.97 -11.52
C GLY A 265 14.89 19.16 -10.48
N PRO A 266 14.88 18.37 -9.39
CA PRO A 266 15.95 18.39 -8.38
C PRO A 266 17.34 18.05 -8.92
N LEU A 267 17.43 17.20 -9.96
CA LEU A 267 18.70 16.90 -10.62
C LEU A 267 19.31 18.15 -11.24
N ILE A 268 18.48 18.94 -11.94
CA ILE A 268 18.90 20.17 -12.63
C ILE A 268 19.22 21.30 -11.64
N ALA A 269 18.53 21.34 -10.50
CA ALA A 269 18.71 22.38 -9.50
C ALA A 269 20.16 22.43 -8.98
N GLY A 270 20.82 23.58 -9.19
CA GLY A 270 22.17 23.82 -8.70
C GLY A 270 23.26 23.00 -9.39
N ALA A 271 23.02 22.50 -10.60
CA ALA A 271 24.08 21.97 -11.45
C ALA A 271 24.58 23.09 -12.37
N GLU A 272 25.90 23.31 -12.38
CA GLU A 272 26.52 24.37 -13.19
C GLU A 272 26.84 23.87 -14.59
N ASN A 273 27.23 22.58 -14.72
CA ASN A 273 27.65 21.97 -15.97
C ASN A 273 26.99 20.61 -16.22
N ARG A 274 26.99 20.19 -17.50
CA ARG A 274 26.50 18.87 -17.94
C ARG A 274 27.15 17.71 -17.17
N GLY A 275 28.46 17.78 -16.93
CA GLY A 275 29.20 16.73 -16.24
C GLY A 275 28.68 16.49 -14.82
N ASP A 276 28.26 17.56 -14.13
CA ASP A 276 27.72 17.46 -12.77
C ASP A 276 26.38 16.70 -12.76
N LEU A 277 25.55 16.92 -13.78
CA LEU A 277 24.28 16.22 -13.95
C LEU A 277 24.49 14.73 -14.24
N GLU A 278 25.44 14.40 -15.12
CA GLU A 278 25.78 13.01 -15.41
C GLU A 278 26.34 12.29 -14.17
N MET A 279 27.22 12.94 -13.40
CA MET A 279 27.75 12.39 -12.15
C MET A 279 26.67 12.19 -11.08
N ARG A 280 25.76 13.15 -10.89
CA ARG A 280 24.63 13.01 -9.95
C ARG A 280 23.70 11.87 -10.36
N LEU A 281 23.37 11.78 -11.64
CA LEU A 281 22.54 10.71 -12.16
C LEU A 281 23.20 9.34 -11.97
N GLN A 282 24.50 9.23 -12.25
CA GLN A 282 25.27 8.01 -12.00
C GLN A 282 25.26 7.63 -10.52
N ALA A 283 25.49 8.58 -9.61
CA ALA A 283 25.47 8.32 -8.17
C ALA A 283 24.11 7.77 -7.70
N ILE A 284 23.00 8.36 -8.15
CA ILE A 284 21.65 7.88 -7.82
C ILE A 284 21.45 6.44 -8.33
N ILE A 285 21.86 6.17 -9.58
CA ILE A 285 21.68 4.85 -10.19
C ILE A 285 22.55 3.80 -9.50
N GLU A 286 23.77 4.16 -9.12
CA GLU A 286 24.64 3.28 -8.33
C GLU A 286 23.99 2.96 -6.99
N GLU A 287 23.48 3.95 -6.25
CA GLU A 287 22.81 3.74 -4.97
C GLU A 287 21.59 2.80 -5.11
N VAL A 288 20.76 3.05 -6.12
CA VAL A 288 19.62 2.19 -6.46
C VAL A 288 20.06 0.77 -6.83
N SER A 289 21.16 0.64 -7.58
CA SER A 289 21.73 -0.67 -7.94
C SER A 289 22.25 -1.43 -6.72
N HIS A 290 22.84 -0.75 -5.74
CA HIS A 290 23.34 -1.37 -4.52
C HIS A 290 22.20 -1.83 -3.60
N ALA A 291 21.08 -1.11 -3.57
CA ALA A 291 19.90 -1.51 -2.81
C ALA A 291 19.29 -2.84 -3.32
N GLY A 292 19.28 -3.06 -4.64
CA GLY A 292 18.90 -4.34 -5.26
C GLY A 292 17.41 -4.72 -5.18
N ASN A 293 16.62 -3.97 -4.40
CA ASN A 293 15.19 -4.15 -4.18
C ASN A 293 14.35 -3.00 -4.76
N VAL A 294 14.86 -2.31 -5.78
CA VAL A 294 14.22 -1.14 -6.38
C VAL A 294 13.96 -1.35 -7.87
N ILE A 295 12.85 -0.79 -8.36
CA ILE A 295 12.50 -0.57 -9.76
C ILE A 295 12.51 0.95 -9.96
N LEU A 296 13.32 1.44 -10.89
CA LEU A 296 13.42 2.86 -11.17
C LEU A 296 12.30 3.29 -12.13
N TYR A 297 11.50 4.26 -11.73
CA TYR A 297 10.46 4.85 -12.55
C TYR A 297 10.91 6.21 -13.10
N ILE A 298 10.86 6.38 -14.42
CA ILE A 298 11.25 7.61 -15.11
C ILE A 298 10.03 8.16 -15.85
N PRO A 299 9.32 9.15 -15.27
CA PRO A 299 8.25 9.83 -15.96
C PRO A 299 8.83 10.69 -17.09
N GLU A 300 8.07 10.86 -18.17
CA GLU A 300 8.42 11.78 -19.26
C GLU A 300 9.85 11.56 -19.78
N PHE A 301 10.14 10.34 -20.22
CA PHE A 301 11.47 9.89 -20.63
C PHE A 301 12.14 10.81 -21.67
N GLN A 302 11.35 11.51 -22.49
CA GLN A 302 11.87 12.54 -23.39
C GLN A 302 12.76 13.57 -22.69
N ASN A 303 12.52 13.85 -21.41
CA ASN A 303 13.25 14.84 -20.63
C ASN A 303 14.72 14.44 -20.43
N ILE A 304 14.98 13.13 -20.32
CA ILE A 304 16.35 12.57 -20.27
C ILE A 304 16.98 12.51 -21.67
N MET A 305 16.15 12.33 -22.69
CA MET A 305 16.58 12.21 -24.09
C MET A 305 16.89 13.56 -24.77
N GLY A 306 16.92 14.66 -24.02
CA GLY A 306 17.19 16.01 -24.52
C GLY A 306 15.95 16.81 -24.92
N GLY A 307 14.76 16.42 -24.49
CA GLY A 307 13.48 17.10 -24.81
C GLY A 307 13.13 18.30 -23.91
N THR A 308 13.88 18.57 -22.84
CA THR A 308 13.65 19.74 -21.95
C THR A 308 14.30 21.01 -22.49
N SER A 309 13.94 22.17 -21.92
CA SER A 309 14.52 23.49 -22.23
C SER A 309 16.05 23.57 -22.14
N PHE A 310 16.70 22.60 -21.48
CA PHE A 310 18.16 22.52 -21.37
C PHE A 310 18.82 21.71 -22.52
N ALA A 311 18.05 20.97 -23.33
CA ALA A 311 18.54 20.16 -24.46
C ALA A 311 19.69 19.17 -24.11
N LEU A 312 19.79 18.75 -22.85
CA LEU A 312 20.84 17.86 -22.38
C LEU A 312 20.41 16.40 -22.53
N ASP A 313 21.13 15.65 -23.37
CA ASP A 313 20.93 14.21 -23.55
C ASP A 313 21.75 13.43 -22.50
N LEU A 314 21.06 12.91 -21.49
CA LEU A 314 21.62 12.11 -20.40
C LEU A 314 21.52 10.60 -20.67
N SER A 315 21.03 10.20 -21.85
CA SER A 315 20.84 8.79 -22.21
C SER A 315 22.14 7.99 -22.21
N GLY A 316 23.27 8.65 -22.52
CA GLY A 316 24.60 8.03 -22.48
C GLY A 316 24.99 7.55 -21.07
N ALA A 317 24.61 8.30 -20.03
CA ALA A 317 24.86 7.91 -18.64
C ALA A 317 23.99 6.72 -18.19
N LEU A 318 22.78 6.58 -18.74
CA LEU A 318 21.87 5.47 -18.43
C LEU A 318 22.22 4.17 -19.16
N TYR A 319 22.77 4.27 -20.37
CA TYR A 319 22.94 3.13 -21.28
C TYR A 319 23.66 1.92 -20.66
N PRO A 320 24.78 2.08 -19.89
CA PRO A 320 25.46 0.95 -19.26
C PRO A 320 24.57 0.20 -18.26
N TYR A 321 23.78 0.94 -17.50
CA TYR A 321 22.92 0.39 -16.45
C TYR A 321 21.71 -0.33 -17.03
N LEU A 322 21.05 0.29 -18.01
CA LEU A 322 19.92 -0.32 -18.73
C LEU A 322 20.31 -1.63 -19.40
N ARG A 323 21.50 -1.69 -20.01
CA ARG A 323 22.01 -2.91 -20.67
C ARG A 323 22.42 -4.00 -19.68
N SER A 324 22.93 -3.61 -18.51
CA SER A 324 23.40 -4.57 -17.50
C SER A 324 22.29 -5.37 -16.83
N GLY A 325 21.03 -4.91 -16.91
CA GLY A 325 19.88 -5.55 -16.24
C GLY A 325 19.90 -5.47 -14.71
N LYS A 326 20.90 -4.80 -14.11
CA LYS A 326 21.06 -4.68 -12.66
C LYS A 326 19.91 -3.94 -11.98
N ILE A 327 19.27 -3.01 -12.68
CA ILE A 327 18.15 -2.23 -12.19
C ILE A 327 17.02 -2.33 -13.22
N PRO A 328 15.84 -2.85 -12.85
CA PRO A 328 14.67 -2.78 -13.70
C PRO A 328 14.20 -1.33 -13.81
N VAL A 329 13.95 -0.86 -15.04
CA VAL A 329 13.49 0.51 -15.29
C VAL A 329 12.12 0.52 -15.96
N ILE A 330 11.22 1.36 -15.47
CA ILE A 330 9.96 1.68 -16.13
C ILE A 330 10.02 3.13 -16.57
N ALA A 331 9.89 3.39 -17.86
CA ALA A 331 9.88 4.73 -18.43
C ALA A 331 8.52 5.02 -19.08
N THR A 332 8.05 6.28 -19.04
CA THR A 332 6.85 6.70 -19.79
C THR A 332 7.18 7.76 -20.83
N ILE A 333 6.53 7.71 -21.99
CA ILE A 333 6.68 8.71 -23.04
C ILE A 333 5.37 8.88 -23.82
N THR A 334 5.17 10.07 -24.39
CA THR A 334 4.05 10.33 -25.29
C THR A 334 4.29 9.76 -26.69
N SER A 335 3.23 9.42 -27.41
CA SER A 335 3.32 8.82 -28.75
C SER A 335 4.10 9.71 -29.72
N GLY A 336 3.89 11.03 -29.67
CA GLY A 336 4.62 12.00 -30.47
C GLY A 336 6.11 12.08 -30.13
N ASN A 337 6.44 12.16 -28.82
CA ASN A 337 7.83 12.24 -28.38
C ASN A 337 8.60 10.93 -28.61
N TYR A 338 7.93 9.78 -28.55
CA TYR A 338 8.54 8.50 -28.87
C TYR A 338 9.14 8.48 -30.28
N LYS A 339 8.40 8.95 -31.28
CA LYS A 339 8.86 9.02 -32.68
C LYS A 339 10.09 9.90 -32.86
N VAL A 340 10.11 11.05 -32.18
CA VAL A 340 11.19 12.04 -32.30
C VAL A 340 12.44 11.61 -31.53
N PHE A 341 12.28 11.15 -30.29
CA PHE A 341 13.41 11.02 -29.36
C PHE A 341 13.90 9.58 -29.15
N VAL A 342 13.08 8.56 -29.44
CA VAL A 342 13.39 7.17 -29.07
C VAL A 342 13.41 6.22 -30.27
N GLU A 343 12.43 6.30 -31.19
CA GLU A 343 12.20 5.32 -32.27
C GLU A 343 13.45 5.01 -33.11
N HIS A 344 14.27 6.03 -33.38
CA HIS A 344 15.48 5.89 -34.20
C HIS A 344 16.78 5.73 -33.39
N LYS A 345 16.73 5.74 -32.05
CA LYS A 345 17.91 5.67 -31.19
C LYS A 345 18.20 4.23 -30.73
N PRO A 346 19.48 3.85 -30.50
CA PRO A 346 19.86 2.51 -30.04
C PRO A 346 19.20 2.08 -28.73
N ILE A 347 18.84 3.05 -27.89
CA ILE A 347 18.22 2.82 -26.58
C ILE A 347 16.85 2.11 -26.69
N GLN A 348 16.12 2.31 -27.80
CA GLN A 348 14.83 1.67 -28.04
C GLN A 348 14.94 0.14 -27.96
N LYS A 349 16.06 -0.44 -28.41
CA LYS A 349 16.28 -1.88 -28.43
C LYS A 349 16.48 -2.50 -27.04
N ILE A 350 16.74 -1.67 -26.03
CA ILE A 350 16.96 -2.11 -24.63
C ILE A 350 15.62 -2.16 -23.86
N PHE A 351 14.61 -1.44 -24.35
CA PHE A 351 13.28 -1.36 -23.74
C PHE A 351 12.29 -2.30 -24.43
N GLU A 352 11.52 -3.04 -23.65
CA GLU A 352 10.25 -3.58 -24.13
C GLU A 352 9.23 -2.44 -24.23
N THR A 353 8.77 -2.17 -25.45
CA THR A 353 7.80 -1.10 -25.71
C THR A 353 6.37 -1.64 -25.55
N ILE A 354 5.61 -1.04 -24.63
CA ILE A 354 4.19 -1.36 -24.42
C ILE A 354 3.38 -0.12 -24.79
N SER A 355 2.59 -0.23 -25.86
CA SER A 355 1.74 0.86 -26.33
C SER A 355 0.39 0.86 -25.63
N LEU A 356 0.02 1.99 -25.02
CA LEU A 356 -1.29 2.26 -24.45
C LEU A 356 -2.07 3.16 -25.42
N LEU A 357 -3.02 2.56 -26.12
CA LEU A 357 -3.99 3.30 -26.92
C LEU A 357 -5.03 3.97 -26.04
N GLU A 358 -5.73 4.99 -26.53
CA GLU A 358 -6.86 5.57 -25.80
C GLU A 358 -7.91 4.51 -25.46
N PRO A 359 -8.46 4.52 -24.23
CA PRO A 359 -9.49 3.56 -23.85
C PRO A 359 -10.76 3.80 -24.66
N ALA A 360 -11.43 2.72 -25.07
CA ALA A 360 -12.74 2.81 -25.70
C ALA A 360 -13.73 3.53 -24.78
N ARG A 361 -14.70 4.26 -25.36
CA ARG A 361 -15.67 5.09 -24.60
C ARG A 361 -16.28 4.37 -23.40
N ASN A 362 -16.68 3.11 -23.56
CA ASN A 362 -17.31 2.33 -22.51
C ASN A 362 -16.35 2.07 -21.33
N ILE A 363 -15.09 1.75 -21.64
CA ILE A 363 -14.03 1.53 -20.65
C ILE A 363 -13.67 2.85 -19.96
N ALA A 364 -13.56 3.94 -20.73
CA ALA A 364 -13.28 5.27 -20.20
C ALA A 364 -14.37 5.73 -19.21
N MET A 365 -15.64 5.49 -19.52
CA MET A 365 -16.76 5.77 -18.62
C MET A 365 -16.64 4.96 -17.32
N GLN A 366 -16.31 3.68 -17.41
CA GLN A 366 -16.11 2.83 -16.23
C GLN A 366 -14.94 3.33 -15.37
N MET A 367 -13.82 3.70 -16.00
CA MET A 367 -12.66 4.27 -15.30
C MET A 367 -13.00 5.53 -14.51
N ILE A 368 -13.87 6.39 -15.05
CA ILE A 368 -14.29 7.63 -14.37
C ILE A 368 -15.21 7.31 -13.19
N LEU A 369 -16.18 6.41 -13.38
CA LEU A 369 -17.18 6.05 -12.38
C LEU A 369 -16.58 5.35 -11.15
N GLU A 370 -15.51 4.57 -11.33
CA GLU A 370 -14.86 3.86 -10.22
C GLU A 370 -13.73 4.68 -9.55
N LYS A 371 -13.37 5.85 -10.09
CA LYS A 371 -12.36 6.75 -9.51
C LYS A 371 -12.95 7.70 -8.45
N THR A 372 -14.28 7.84 -8.41
CA THR A 372 -15.05 8.59 -7.38
C THR A 372 -15.44 7.69 -6.23
#